data_AF-A0A923XKL9-F1
#
_entry.id   AF-A0A923XKL9-F1
#
_cell.length_a   1.000
_cell.length_b   1.000
_cell.length_c   1.000
_cell.angle_alpha   90.00
_cell.angle_beta   90.00
_cell.angle_gamma   90.00
#
_symmetry.space_group_name_H-M   'P 1'
#
loop_
_entity.id
_entity.type
_entity.pdbx_description
1 polymer ?
#
loop_
_entity_poly.entity_id
_entity_poly.type
_entity_poly.pdbx_seq_one_letter_code
_entity_poly.pdbx_strand_id
1 'polypeptide(L)'
;MSPNKSKLKDKSSGDGVSSYRITSYLTLSQTTINKRAEAKGEEAKEVMPDLFNDGVIVATDIDAPSSTKPKRDKKGKLIKKGLSPIEKVKLQFNNIKEMITNTISYPFRIIGFYLDIILENVALITQNMGAILSLAYRAMVKQIKDSKPFKGEDLYEPLEPELEEDDEDEEKNEENHDDGSGYNKYTEDGIKKISFLDLHELNINFTDNKNNALFHFDIRKTQSYRPSPMVIDPIATKASIGAIHECAERAASIPPAMEGPYANIPLSTVLSNIDEGDLQAFLRYVKVYPGNYVGRNLKISETFATWIVYGAPSP
;
A
#
# COMPACT_ATOMS: atom_id res chain seq x y z
N MET A 1 -60.05 -18.65 -31.03
CA MET A 1 -58.66 -18.37 -31.42
C MET A 1 -58.07 -17.41 -30.40
N SER A 2 -57.21 -17.90 -29.52
CA SER A 2 -56.61 -17.13 -28.42
C SER A 2 -55.09 -17.37 -28.44
N PRO A 3 -54.25 -16.34 -28.28
CA PRO A 3 -52.81 -16.49 -28.45
C PRO A 3 -52.15 -17.03 -27.17
N ASN A 4 -51.25 -17.99 -27.41
CA ASN A 4 -50.43 -18.68 -26.43
C ASN A 4 -49.34 -17.74 -25.88
N LYS A 5 -49.29 -17.51 -24.56
CA LYS A 5 -48.21 -16.78 -23.89
C LYS A 5 -47.06 -17.74 -23.58
N SER A 6 -45.95 -17.62 -24.29
CA SER A 6 -44.69 -18.31 -23.99
C SER A 6 -43.99 -17.65 -22.80
N LYS A 7 -43.64 -18.47 -21.79
CA LYS A 7 -42.84 -18.07 -20.63
C LYS A 7 -41.35 -18.16 -20.99
N LEU A 8 -40.67 -17.02 -21.05
CA LEU A 8 -39.20 -16.97 -20.99
C LEU A 8 -38.74 -17.32 -19.58
N LYS A 9 -37.89 -18.33 -19.48
CA LYS A 9 -37.13 -18.70 -18.27
C LYS A 9 -35.70 -18.26 -18.48
N ASP A 10 -35.28 -17.17 -17.85
CA ASP A 10 -33.88 -16.84 -17.70
C ASP A 10 -33.30 -17.61 -16.51
N LYS A 11 -32.35 -18.51 -16.81
CA LYS A 11 -31.43 -19.09 -15.85
C LYS A 11 -30.02 -18.83 -16.37
N SER A 12 -29.34 -17.84 -15.80
CA SER A 12 -27.90 -17.66 -15.92
C SER A 12 -27.31 -17.70 -14.52
N SER A 13 -26.97 -18.90 -14.06
CA SER A 13 -26.07 -19.11 -12.93
C SER A 13 -24.67 -19.28 -13.51
N GLY A 14 -23.90 -18.19 -13.52
CA GLY A 14 -22.48 -18.21 -13.81
C GLY A 14 -21.69 -18.39 -12.54
N ASP A 15 -21.49 -19.64 -12.11
CA ASP A 15 -20.39 -20.00 -11.22
C ASP A 15 -19.09 -19.91 -12.04
N GLY A 16 -18.33 -18.86 -11.81
CA GLY A 16 -17.03 -18.59 -12.44
C GLY A 16 -15.92 -18.64 -11.41
N VAL A 17 -15.12 -19.69 -11.48
CA VAL A 17 -13.89 -19.94 -10.72
C VAL A 17 -12.92 -18.75 -10.83
N SER A 18 -12.53 -18.18 -9.69
CA SER A 18 -11.48 -17.17 -9.55
C SER A 18 -10.11 -17.76 -9.89
N SER A 19 -9.75 -17.76 -11.17
CA SER A 19 -8.37 -17.92 -11.64
C SER A 19 -7.74 -16.52 -11.71
N TYR A 20 -6.75 -16.26 -10.86
CA TYR A 20 -5.96 -15.04 -10.91
C TYR A 20 -5.09 -15.06 -12.18
N ARG A 21 -5.68 -14.58 -13.28
CA ARG A 21 -4.97 -14.23 -14.51
C ARG A 21 -4.39 -12.83 -14.32
N ILE A 22 -3.07 -12.73 -14.21
CA ILE A 22 -2.35 -11.50 -14.55
C ILE A 22 -2.43 -11.39 -16.08
N THR A 23 -3.53 -10.87 -16.60
CA THR A 23 -3.75 -10.78 -18.06
C THR A 23 -4.53 -9.54 -18.46
N SER A 24 -4.49 -8.49 -17.67
CA SER A 24 -5.26 -7.29 -17.99
C SER A 24 -4.61 -6.00 -17.51
N TYR A 25 -3.40 -5.66 -17.96
CA TYR A 25 -2.92 -4.26 -18.03
C TYR A 25 -1.89 -4.00 -19.16
N LEU A 26 -2.06 -4.63 -20.33
CA LEU A 26 -1.24 -4.35 -21.53
C LEU A 26 -2.02 -3.71 -22.69
N THR A 27 -3.31 -3.41 -22.52
CA THR A 27 -4.17 -2.97 -23.64
C THR A 27 -4.41 -1.46 -23.74
N LEU A 28 -3.56 -0.63 -23.15
CA LEU A 28 -3.62 0.82 -23.33
C LEU A 28 -2.23 1.43 -23.35
N SER A 29 -1.56 1.37 -24.51
CA SER A 29 -0.62 2.42 -24.92
C SER A 29 -0.22 2.40 -26.40
N GLN A 30 -0.74 1.56 -27.30
CA GLN A 30 -0.45 1.80 -28.74
C GLN A 30 -1.00 3.17 -29.18
N THR A 31 -2.17 3.56 -28.68
CA THR A 31 -2.77 4.89 -28.87
C THR A 31 -1.99 6.01 -28.21
N THR A 32 -1.33 5.77 -27.07
CA THR A 32 -0.54 6.78 -26.37
C THR A 32 0.85 6.93 -26.99
N ILE A 33 1.44 5.84 -27.50
CA ILE A 33 2.68 5.84 -28.29
C ILE A 33 2.44 6.59 -29.61
N ASN A 34 1.32 6.32 -30.30
CA ASN A 34 0.96 7.02 -31.53
C ASN A 34 0.70 8.51 -31.30
N LYS A 35 0.02 8.89 -30.21
CA LYS A 35 -0.18 10.29 -29.83
C LYS A 35 1.11 11.03 -29.46
N ARG A 36 2.13 10.32 -28.95
CA ARG A 36 3.44 10.90 -28.63
C ARG A 36 4.33 11.08 -29.87
N ALA A 37 4.14 10.25 -30.90
CA ALA A 37 4.75 10.42 -32.21
C ALA A 37 4.13 11.61 -32.98
N GLU A 38 2.79 11.76 -32.93
CA GLU A 38 2.09 12.91 -33.54
C GLU A 38 2.49 14.26 -32.90
N ALA A 39 2.71 14.29 -31.58
CA ALA A 39 3.11 15.51 -30.86
C ALA A 39 4.56 15.96 -31.15
N LYS A 40 5.41 15.10 -31.75
CA LYS A 40 6.79 15.42 -32.12
C LYS A 40 6.94 15.91 -33.56
N GLY A 41 5.85 16.03 -34.32
CA GLY A 41 5.89 16.53 -35.71
C GLY A 41 6.60 15.58 -36.67
N GLU A 42 6.77 14.31 -36.30
CA GLU A 42 7.26 13.27 -37.22
C GLU A 42 6.08 12.83 -38.08
N GLU A 43 6.14 13.11 -39.39
CA GLU A 43 5.15 12.61 -40.35
C GLU A 43 5.06 11.09 -40.23
N ALA A 44 3.82 10.58 -40.15
CA ALA A 44 3.53 9.16 -40.18
C ALA A 44 4.08 8.57 -41.48
N LYS A 45 5.29 7.99 -41.43
CA LYS A 45 5.81 7.17 -42.51
C LYS A 45 4.93 5.95 -42.61
N GLU A 46 4.25 5.82 -43.74
CA GLU A 46 3.66 4.57 -44.21
C GLU A 46 4.80 3.57 -44.40
N VAL A 47 5.13 2.82 -43.36
CA VAL A 47 6.12 1.75 -43.42
C VAL A 47 5.42 0.52 -43.96
N MET A 48 5.79 0.14 -45.18
CA MET A 48 5.45 -1.15 -45.79
C MET A 48 5.88 -2.31 -44.88
N PRO A 49 5.10 -3.40 -44.79
CA PRO A 49 5.41 -4.51 -43.91
C PRO A 49 6.40 -5.43 -44.63
N ASP A 50 7.69 -5.22 -44.42
CA ASP A 50 8.66 -6.29 -44.69
C ASP A 50 9.83 -6.21 -43.71
N LEU A 51 10.05 -7.36 -43.06
CA LEU A 51 11.19 -7.73 -42.23
C LEU A 51 11.51 -6.82 -41.03
N PHE A 52 10.95 -7.14 -39.88
CA PHE A 52 11.66 -7.45 -38.62
C PHE A 52 10.61 -7.80 -37.57
N ASN A 53 10.08 -9.02 -37.71
CA ASN A 53 9.24 -9.67 -36.72
C ASN A 53 10.16 -10.56 -35.90
N ASP A 54 10.50 -10.16 -34.68
CA ASP A 54 10.92 -11.06 -33.59
C ASP A 54 10.85 -10.31 -32.24
N GLY A 55 9.65 -9.82 -31.93
CA GLY A 55 9.19 -9.69 -30.56
C GLY A 55 8.61 -11.03 -30.12
N VAL A 56 9.47 -12.00 -29.80
CA VAL A 56 9.03 -13.28 -29.25
C VAL A 56 8.40 -13.01 -27.89
N ILE A 57 7.07 -13.10 -27.82
CA ILE A 57 6.33 -13.27 -26.58
C ILE A 57 6.61 -14.70 -26.11
N VAL A 58 7.60 -14.88 -25.23
CA VAL A 58 7.76 -16.13 -24.50
C VAL A 58 6.72 -16.15 -23.39
N ALA A 59 5.55 -16.72 -23.69
CA ALA A 59 4.67 -17.24 -22.65
C ALA A 59 5.32 -18.51 -22.09
N THR A 60 6.12 -18.39 -21.03
CA THR A 60 6.48 -19.56 -20.23
C THR A 60 5.24 -19.93 -19.41
N ASP A 61 4.48 -20.92 -19.90
CA ASP A 61 3.53 -21.68 -19.10
C ASP A 61 4.29 -22.26 -17.90
N ILE A 62 4.01 -21.73 -16.70
CA ILE A 62 4.40 -22.34 -15.44
C ILE A 62 3.30 -23.35 -15.10
N ASP A 63 3.70 -24.62 -14.97
CA ASP A 63 2.84 -25.81 -14.83
C ASP A 63 1.61 -25.60 -13.93
N ALA A 64 0.44 -25.55 -14.57
CA ALA A 64 -0.84 -25.73 -13.87
C ALA A 64 -1.03 -27.23 -13.54
N PRO A 65 -1.52 -27.59 -12.34
CA PRO A 65 -1.76 -28.97 -11.97
C PRO A 65 -2.73 -29.63 -12.97
N SER A 66 -2.37 -30.82 -13.45
CA SER A 66 -3.00 -31.53 -14.56
C SER A 66 -4.54 -31.49 -14.50
N SER A 67 -5.16 -30.64 -15.32
CA SER A 67 -6.60 -30.66 -15.49
C SER A 67 -6.98 -31.91 -16.27
N THR A 68 -7.85 -32.74 -15.68
CA THR A 68 -8.36 -33.95 -16.33
C THR A 68 -9.21 -33.56 -17.53
N LYS A 69 -8.75 -33.90 -18.74
CA LYS A 69 -9.45 -33.60 -20.00
C LYS A 69 -10.89 -34.15 -19.92
N PRO A 70 -11.93 -33.36 -20.25
CA PRO A 70 -13.30 -33.81 -20.21
C PRO A 70 -13.52 -34.94 -21.22
N LYS A 71 -14.04 -36.09 -20.75
CA LYS A 71 -14.39 -37.23 -21.61
C LYS A 71 -15.51 -36.82 -22.57
N ARG A 72 -15.20 -36.72 -23.87
CA ARG A 72 -16.17 -36.56 -24.96
C ARG A 72 -16.66 -37.92 -25.43
N ASP A 73 -17.93 -38.04 -25.79
CA ASP A 73 -18.43 -39.24 -26.46
C ASP A 73 -17.91 -39.34 -27.91
N LYS A 74 -18.09 -40.51 -28.55
CA LYS A 74 -17.68 -40.75 -29.95
C LYS A 74 -18.36 -39.83 -30.97
N LYS A 75 -19.32 -38.98 -30.56
CA LYS A 75 -20.04 -38.01 -31.40
C LYS A 75 -19.68 -36.56 -31.07
N GLY A 76 -18.64 -36.34 -30.23
CA GLY A 76 -18.21 -35.00 -29.84
C GLY A 76 -19.17 -34.26 -28.91
N LYS A 77 -20.21 -34.93 -28.39
CA LYS A 77 -21.18 -34.34 -27.47
C LYS A 77 -20.64 -34.44 -26.04
N LEU A 78 -20.64 -33.30 -25.34
CA LEU A 78 -20.30 -33.23 -23.93
C LEU A 78 -21.33 -34.03 -23.13
N ILE A 79 -20.91 -35.16 -22.56
CA ILE A 79 -21.73 -35.93 -21.63
C ILE A 79 -21.82 -35.12 -20.33
N LYS A 80 -22.88 -34.32 -20.18
CA LYS A 80 -23.23 -33.72 -18.90
C LYS A 80 -23.73 -34.83 -17.99
N LYS A 81 -22.83 -35.54 -17.29
CA LYS A 81 -23.21 -36.37 -16.15
C LYS A 81 -23.76 -35.41 -15.09
N GLY A 82 -25.09 -35.32 -15.01
CA GLY A 82 -25.73 -34.63 -13.91
C GLY A 82 -25.30 -35.29 -12.61
N LEU A 83 -24.78 -34.50 -11.67
CA LEU A 83 -24.46 -34.99 -10.33
C LEU A 83 -25.70 -35.68 -9.76
N SER A 84 -25.48 -36.85 -9.16
CA SER A 84 -26.53 -37.55 -8.44
C SER A 84 -27.10 -36.65 -7.34
N PRO A 85 -28.38 -36.84 -6.95
CA PRO A 85 -28.98 -36.06 -5.85
C PRO A 85 -28.13 -36.08 -4.56
N ILE A 86 -27.46 -37.21 -4.28
CA ILE A 86 -26.58 -37.37 -3.12
C ILE A 86 -25.33 -36.50 -3.22
N GLU A 87 -24.70 -36.43 -4.39
CA GLU A 87 -23.52 -35.58 -4.61
C GLU A 87 -23.87 -34.09 -4.52
N LYS A 88 -25.07 -33.69 -4.96
CA LYS A 88 -25.55 -32.31 -4.80
C LYS A 88 -25.73 -31.93 -3.33
N VAL A 89 -26.30 -32.82 -2.52
CA VAL A 89 -26.47 -32.59 -1.08
C VAL A 89 -25.10 -32.53 -0.39
N LYS A 90 -24.15 -33.40 -0.74
CA LYS A 90 -22.78 -33.34 -0.22
C LYS A 90 -22.08 -32.02 -0.56
N LEU A 91 -22.24 -31.55 -1.80
CA LEU A 91 -21.66 -30.26 -2.23
C LEU A 91 -22.25 -29.09 -1.44
N GLN A 92 -23.57 -29.07 -1.24
CA GLN A 92 -24.23 -28.05 -0.41
C GLN A 92 -23.75 -28.09 1.04
N PHE A 93 -23.59 -29.29 1.61
CA PHE A 93 -23.10 -29.45 2.99
C PHE A 93 -21.65 -28.97 3.15
N ASN A 94 -20.79 -29.23 2.16
CA ASN A 94 -19.41 -28.75 2.16
C ASN A 94 -19.36 -27.22 2.06
N ASN A 95 -20.17 -26.61 1.18
CA ASN A 95 -20.24 -25.15 1.05
C ASN A 95 -20.72 -24.48 2.35
N ILE A 96 -21.72 -25.07 3.04
CA ILE A 96 -22.19 -24.58 4.34
C ILE A 96 -21.09 -24.73 5.41
N LYS A 97 -20.37 -25.85 5.42
CA LYS A 97 -19.27 -26.08 6.35
C LYS A 97 -18.13 -25.08 6.15
N GLU A 98 -17.75 -24.78 4.90
CA GLU A 98 -16.77 -23.74 4.59
C GLU A 98 -17.27 -22.35 4.99
N MET A 99 -18.53 -22.03 4.72
CA MET A 99 -19.12 -20.74 5.11
C MET A 99 -19.12 -20.55 6.62
N ILE A 100 -19.49 -21.57 7.40
CA ILE A 100 -19.46 -21.54 8.87
C ILE A 100 -18.03 -21.44 9.38
N THR A 101 -17.10 -22.22 8.80
CA THR A 101 -15.69 -22.20 9.21
C THR A 101 -15.07 -20.83 8.94
N ASN A 102 -15.36 -20.20 7.79
CA ASN A 102 -14.88 -18.86 7.48
C ASN A 102 -15.55 -17.80 8.36
N THR A 103 -16.86 -17.89 8.60
CA THR A 103 -17.59 -16.89 9.41
C THR A 103 -17.17 -16.92 10.88
N ILE A 104 -16.92 -18.11 11.43
CA ILE A 104 -16.52 -18.26 12.84
C ILE A 104 -15.01 -18.09 13.00
N SER A 105 -14.17 -18.62 12.10
CA SER A 105 -12.71 -18.56 12.26
C SER A 105 -12.13 -17.16 12.05
N TYR A 106 -12.75 -16.32 11.22
CA TYR A 106 -12.22 -14.99 10.91
C TYR A 106 -12.14 -14.05 12.13
N PRO A 107 -13.20 -13.88 12.95
CA PRO A 107 -13.13 -13.02 14.13
C PRO A 107 -12.11 -13.53 15.16
N PHE A 108 -11.96 -14.84 15.36
CA PHE A 108 -10.95 -15.38 16.27
C PHE A 108 -9.52 -15.13 15.79
N ARG A 109 -9.25 -15.18 14.47
CA ARG A 109 -7.93 -14.83 13.91
C ARG A 109 -7.62 -13.35 14.07
N ILE A 110 -8.62 -12.48 13.90
CA ILE A 110 -8.47 -11.04 14.12
C ILE A 110 -8.16 -10.75 15.60
N ILE A 111 -8.91 -11.37 16.52
CA ILE A 111 -8.67 -11.22 17.97
C ILE A 111 -7.26 -11.71 18.34
N GLY A 112 -6.84 -12.87 17.82
CA GLY A 112 -5.48 -13.38 18.03
C GLY A 112 -4.39 -12.40 17.57
N PHE A 113 -4.54 -11.84 16.36
CA PHE A 113 -3.61 -10.84 15.83
C PHE A 113 -3.50 -9.59 16.71
N TYR A 114 -4.63 -9.07 17.22
CA TYR A 114 -4.60 -7.92 18.14
C TYR A 114 -3.98 -8.27 19.50
N LEU A 115 -4.21 -9.48 20.01
CA LEU A 115 -3.56 -9.93 21.25
C LEU A 115 -2.04 -10.04 21.09
N ASP A 116 -1.56 -10.56 19.96
CA ASP A 116 -0.13 -10.65 19.67
C ASP A 116 0.52 -9.25 19.61
N ILE A 117 -0.13 -8.29 18.94
CA ILE A 117 0.33 -6.89 18.90
C ILE A 117 0.36 -6.28 20.30
N ILE A 118 -0.66 -6.52 21.13
CA ILE A 118 -0.70 -5.99 22.50
C ILE A 118 0.43 -6.59 23.33
N LEU A 119 0.66 -7.90 23.23
CA LEU A 119 1.75 -8.60 23.95
C LEU A 119 3.13 -8.09 23.54
N GLU A 120 3.36 -7.86 22.24
CA GLU A 120 4.63 -7.32 21.74
C GLU A 120 4.88 -5.89 22.26
N ASN A 121 3.85 -5.04 22.26
CA ASN A 121 3.94 -3.69 22.82
C ASN A 121 4.19 -3.69 24.33
N VAL A 122 3.52 -4.57 25.09
CA VAL A 122 3.75 -4.71 26.54
C VAL A 122 5.18 -5.17 26.83
N ALA A 123 5.71 -6.10 26.04
CA ALA A 123 7.10 -6.54 26.16
C ALA A 123 8.08 -5.39 25.91
N LEU A 124 7.86 -4.60 24.85
CA LEU A 124 8.68 -3.42 24.52
C LEU A 124 8.64 -2.35 25.62
N ILE A 125 7.45 -2.04 26.15
CA ILE A 125 7.28 -1.09 27.26
C ILE A 125 8.04 -1.59 28.50
N THR A 126 7.94 -2.87 28.81
CA THR A 126 8.63 -3.47 29.96
C THR A 126 10.15 -3.39 29.82
N GLN A 127 10.68 -3.64 28.61
CA GLN A 127 12.10 -3.52 28.31
C GLN A 127 12.61 -2.07 28.45
N ASN A 128 11.85 -1.10 27.93
CA ASN A 128 12.20 0.32 28.02
C ASN A 128 12.14 0.84 29.45
N MET A 129 11.11 0.45 30.22
CA MET A 129 10.99 0.79 31.65
C MET A 129 12.18 0.26 32.45
N GLY A 130 12.64 -0.96 32.18
CA GLY A 130 13.82 -1.53 32.81
C GLY A 130 15.10 -0.73 32.53
N ALA A 131 15.28 -0.29 31.28
CA ALA A 131 16.42 0.55 30.90
C ALA A 131 16.38 1.91 31.62
N ILE A 132 15.22 2.58 31.64
CA ILE A 132 15.03 3.88 32.31
C ILE A 132 15.29 3.76 33.82
N LEU A 133 14.71 2.76 34.49
CA LEU A 133 14.92 2.53 35.92
C LEU A 133 16.39 2.23 36.24
N SER A 134 17.07 1.45 35.40
CA SER A 134 18.49 1.16 35.58
C SER A 134 19.37 2.41 35.46
N LEU A 135 19.01 3.33 34.55
CA LEU A 135 19.73 4.57 34.32
C LEU A 135 19.49 5.56 35.47
N ALA A 136 18.25 5.68 35.93
CA ALA A 136 17.89 6.46 37.12
C ALA A 136 18.60 5.95 38.38
N TYR A 137 18.63 4.62 38.59
CA TYR A 137 19.33 4.01 39.72
C TYR A 137 20.84 4.30 39.68
N ARG A 138 21.48 4.17 38.51
CA ARG A 138 22.90 4.52 38.34
C ARG A 138 23.18 5.99 38.64
N ALA A 139 22.30 6.89 38.20
CA ALA A 139 22.43 8.32 38.49
C ALA A 139 22.31 8.61 39.99
N MET A 140 21.36 7.97 40.69
CA MET A 140 21.18 8.11 42.13
C MET A 140 22.37 7.57 42.93
N VAL A 141 22.87 6.38 42.58
CA VAL A 141 24.07 5.80 43.23
C VAL A 141 25.30 6.68 43.01
N LYS A 142 25.43 7.30 41.82
CA LYS A 142 26.50 8.27 41.56
C LYS A 142 26.37 9.50 42.45
N GLN A 143 25.18 10.09 42.57
CA GLN A 143 24.94 11.21 43.48
C GLN A 143 25.27 10.88 44.95
N ILE A 144 24.92 9.68 45.43
CA ILE A 144 25.24 9.25 46.80
C ILE A 144 26.75 9.08 47.01
N LYS A 145 27.49 8.59 46.01
CA LYS A 145 28.96 8.47 46.09
C LYS A 145 29.65 9.83 46.04
N ASP A 146 29.11 10.77 45.26
CA ASP A 146 29.66 12.10 45.08
C ASP A 146 29.29 13.04 46.25
N SER A 147 28.20 12.75 46.98
CA SER A 147 27.88 13.45 48.23
C SER A 147 28.91 13.07 49.30
N LYS A 148 29.78 14.03 49.66
CA LYS A 148 30.71 13.89 50.78
C LYS A 148 29.92 13.50 52.05
N PRO A 149 30.45 12.63 52.91
CA PRO A 149 29.78 12.30 54.17
C PRO A 149 29.52 13.60 54.93
N PHE A 150 28.24 13.86 55.17
CA PHE A 150 27.74 15.04 55.85
C PHE A 150 28.40 15.06 57.24
N LYS A 151 29.42 15.89 57.42
CA LYS A 151 29.97 16.20 58.74
C LYS A 151 28.95 17.14 59.37
N GLY A 152 28.20 16.64 60.35
CA GLY A 152 27.12 17.37 61.03
C GLY A 152 27.62 18.44 61.99
N GLU A 153 28.53 19.28 61.54
CA GLU A 153 28.95 20.50 62.23
C GLU A 153 28.79 21.63 61.22
N ASP A 154 28.20 22.73 61.67
CA ASP A 154 27.80 23.91 60.91
C ASP A 154 26.40 23.81 60.29
N LEU A 155 25.50 24.77 60.46
CA LEU A 155 25.25 25.83 61.44
C LEU A 155 23.98 26.47 60.87
N TYR A 156 23.01 26.76 61.72
CA TYR A 156 21.84 27.58 61.38
C TYR A 156 22.32 28.90 60.75
N GLU A 157 21.99 29.14 59.48
CA GLU A 157 22.07 30.46 58.87
C GLU A 157 20.64 30.90 58.53
N PRO A 158 20.11 31.98 59.15
CA PRO A 158 18.76 32.45 58.89
C PRO A 158 18.62 32.98 57.47
N LEU A 159 17.64 32.45 56.73
CA LEU A 159 17.26 32.94 55.40
C LEU A 159 16.67 34.36 55.51
N GLU A 160 17.38 35.33 54.96
CA GLU A 160 16.78 36.63 54.63
C GLU A 160 15.92 36.50 53.35
N PRO A 161 14.73 37.11 53.30
CA PRO A 161 13.85 37.08 52.14
C PRO A 161 14.30 38.12 51.10
N GLU A 162 14.80 37.65 49.96
CA GLU A 162 14.95 38.50 48.76
C GLU A 162 13.57 38.65 48.08
N LEU A 163 13.03 39.86 48.21
CA LEU A 163 12.00 40.46 47.36
C LEU A 163 12.70 41.14 46.19
N GLU A 164 12.30 40.82 44.95
CA GLU A 164 12.48 41.67 43.76
C GLU A 164 11.54 41.06 42.69
N GLU A 165 10.35 41.61 42.49
CA GLU A 165 9.96 42.82 41.74
C GLU A 165 9.56 42.49 40.29
N ASP A 166 8.28 42.78 40.05
CA ASP A 166 7.56 42.77 38.77
C ASP A 166 8.10 43.87 37.85
N ASP A 167 8.18 43.61 36.55
CA ASP A 167 8.11 44.62 35.48
C ASP A 167 7.63 43.88 34.21
N GLU A 168 6.35 44.05 33.83
CA GLU A 168 5.81 45.09 32.94
C GLU A 168 6.00 44.77 31.43
N ASP A 169 4.85 44.44 30.83
CA ASP A 169 4.35 44.94 29.56
C ASP A 169 5.26 44.92 28.32
N GLU A 170 5.11 43.88 27.49
CA GLU A 170 5.43 43.99 26.06
C GLU A 170 4.24 43.65 25.13
N GLU A 171 3.88 44.71 24.42
CA GLU A 171 3.04 44.91 23.25
C GLU A 171 2.55 43.68 22.45
N LYS A 172 1.23 43.68 22.27
CA LYS A 172 0.48 42.89 21.29
C LYS A 172 0.85 43.31 19.86
N ASN A 173 1.72 42.55 19.20
CA ASN A 173 1.74 42.48 17.75
C ASN A 173 0.72 41.43 17.28
N GLU A 174 -0.40 41.90 16.74
CA GLU A 174 -1.34 41.10 15.96
C GLU A 174 -0.66 40.69 14.63
N GLU A 175 0.21 39.68 14.69
CA GLU A 175 0.57 38.91 13.50
C GLU A 175 -0.66 38.17 13.02
N ASN A 176 -1.00 38.38 11.74
CA ASN A 176 -1.95 37.57 11.00
C ASN A 176 -1.63 36.09 11.26
N HIS A 177 -2.45 35.48 12.10
CA HIS A 177 -2.43 34.05 12.37
C HIS A 177 -2.95 33.35 11.10
N ASP A 178 -2.09 33.28 10.09
CA ASP A 178 -2.12 32.21 9.11
C ASP A 178 -2.04 30.95 9.98
N ASP A 179 -3.15 30.22 10.03
CA ASP A 179 -3.41 29.11 10.91
C ASP A 179 -2.61 27.87 10.46
N GLY A 180 -1.30 28.05 10.22
CA GLY A 180 -0.18 27.37 10.87
C GLY A 180 -0.15 25.85 10.84
N SER A 181 -1.13 25.23 10.23
CA SER A 181 -1.27 23.79 10.01
C SER A 181 -0.58 23.38 8.71
N GLY A 182 0.17 24.30 8.11
CA GLY A 182 1.04 24.13 6.96
C GLY A 182 2.22 23.21 7.25
N TYR A 183 1.92 21.93 7.50
CA TYR A 183 2.88 20.83 7.45
C TYR A 183 3.31 20.55 6.01
N ASN A 184 3.74 21.58 5.29
CA ASN A 184 4.47 21.45 4.04
C ASN A 184 5.95 21.24 4.40
N LYS A 185 6.30 20.04 4.86
CA LYS A 185 7.72 19.69 5.00
C LYS A 185 8.30 19.58 3.59
N TYR A 186 8.95 20.64 3.15
CA TYR A 186 9.74 20.65 1.92
C TYR A 186 10.87 19.61 2.06
N THR A 187 11.19 18.92 0.97
CA THR A 187 12.47 18.19 0.89
C THR A 187 13.64 19.20 0.91
N GLU A 188 14.87 18.73 1.11
CA GLU A 188 16.07 19.58 1.03
C GLU A 188 16.13 20.39 -0.28
N ASP A 189 15.50 19.88 -1.34
CA ASP A 189 15.38 20.52 -2.65
C ASP A 189 14.21 21.53 -2.77
N GLY A 190 13.50 21.84 -1.68
CA GLY A 190 12.33 22.73 -1.73
C GLY A 190 11.10 22.10 -2.39
N ILE A 191 11.07 20.78 -2.61
CA ILE A 191 9.95 20.10 -3.27
C ILE A 191 8.92 19.70 -2.20
N LYS A 192 7.66 20.12 -2.39
CA LYS A 192 6.56 19.74 -1.52
C LYS A 192 6.32 18.22 -1.61
N LYS A 193 6.41 17.53 -0.46
CA LYS A 193 6.05 16.11 -0.36
C LYS A 193 4.57 15.90 -0.65
N ILE A 194 4.25 14.81 -1.34
CA ILE A 194 2.87 14.40 -1.61
C ILE A 194 2.39 13.53 -0.47
N SER A 195 1.30 13.96 0.17
CA SER A 195 0.64 13.18 1.21
C SER A 195 -0.23 12.09 0.60
N PHE A 196 -0.30 10.93 1.25
CA PHE A 196 -1.29 9.91 0.93
C PHE A 196 -2.72 10.39 1.21
N LEU A 197 -2.87 11.37 2.12
CA LEU A 197 -4.16 12.02 2.35
C LEU A 197 -4.63 12.81 1.12
N ASP A 198 -3.74 13.57 0.48
CA ASP A 198 -4.04 14.30 -0.77
C ASP A 198 -4.51 13.35 -1.87
N LEU A 199 -3.86 12.19 -2.01
CA LEU A 199 -4.21 11.19 -3.01
C LEU A 199 -5.56 10.52 -2.70
N HIS A 200 -5.82 10.25 -1.43
CA HIS A 200 -7.11 9.72 -0.99
C HIS A 200 -8.26 10.71 -1.27
N GLU A 201 -8.04 12.01 -1.12
CA GLU A 201 -9.02 13.06 -1.48
C GLU A 201 -9.32 13.12 -2.98
N LEU A 202 -8.36 12.71 -3.82
CA LEU A 202 -8.54 12.48 -5.25
C LEU A 202 -9.19 11.13 -5.56
N ASN A 203 -9.63 10.37 -4.55
CA ASN A 203 -10.18 9.01 -4.67
C ASN A 203 -9.19 8.02 -5.32
N ILE A 204 -7.90 8.18 -5.00
CA ILE A 204 -6.82 7.27 -5.37
C ILE A 204 -6.42 6.48 -4.14
N ASN A 205 -6.64 5.15 -4.19
CA ASN A 205 -6.37 4.27 -3.07
C ASN A 205 -5.35 3.20 -3.45
N PHE A 206 -4.27 3.15 -2.67
CA PHE A 206 -3.24 2.14 -2.83
C PHE A 206 -3.40 1.02 -1.79
N THR A 207 -3.09 -0.20 -2.21
CA THR A 207 -3.06 -1.40 -1.37
C THR A 207 -1.69 -2.06 -1.39
N ASP A 208 -1.43 -2.90 -0.39
CA ASP A 208 -0.28 -3.79 -0.35
C ASP A 208 -0.42 -4.95 -1.36
N ASN A 209 0.56 -5.86 -1.38
CA ASN A 209 0.55 -7.06 -2.22
C ASN A 209 -0.60 -8.04 -1.93
N LYS A 210 -1.22 -7.95 -0.75
CA LYS A 210 -2.31 -8.79 -0.25
C LYS A 210 -3.68 -8.13 -0.40
N ASN A 211 -3.75 -6.97 -1.05
CA ASN A 211 -4.94 -6.13 -1.21
C ASN A 211 -5.47 -5.51 0.09
N ASN A 212 -4.65 -5.42 1.13
CA ASN A 212 -4.97 -4.61 2.31
C ASN A 212 -4.69 -3.14 2.01
N ALA A 213 -5.52 -2.23 2.51
CA ALA A 213 -5.26 -0.80 2.39
C ALA A 213 -3.94 -0.45 3.12
N LEU A 214 -3.12 0.40 2.50
CA LEU A 214 -1.89 0.89 3.16
C LEU A 214 -2.21 1.68 4.43
N PHE A 215 -3.36 2.34 4.45
CA PHE A 215 -3.93 3.00 5.61
C PHE A 215 -5.47 2.96 5.53
N HIS A 216 -6.12 2.62 6.64
CA HIS A 216 -7.57 2.57 6.70
C HIS A 216 -8.16 3.93 7.12
N PHE A 217 -8.57 4.73 6.13
CA PHE A 217 -9.21 6.04 6.36
C PHE A 217 -10.61 5.91 6.98
N ASP A 218 -11.28 4.76 6.82
CA ASP A 218 -12.67 4.54 7.28
C ASP A 218 -12.83 4.38 8.80
N ILE A 219 -11.79 3.95 9.52
CA ILE A 219 -11.86 3.62 10.95
C ILE A 219 -12.29 4.83 11.80
N ARG A 220 -12.17 6.05 11.25
CA ARG A 220 -12.43 7.30 11.98
C ARG A 220 -13.62 8.10 11.49
N LYS A 221 -14.47 7.58 10.58
CA LYS A 221 -15.70 8.29 10.18
C LYS A 221 -16.65 8.56 11.35
N THR A 222 -16.53 7.82 12.45
CA THR A 222 -17.29 8.02 13.70
C THR A 222 -16.67 9.04 14.65
N GLN A 223 -15.43 9.46 14.42
CA GLN A 223 -14.74 10.44 15.25
C GLN A 223 -14.65 11.75 14.48
N SER A 224 -14.99 12.88 15.09
CA SER A 224 -14.92 14.21 14.46
C SER A 224 -13.49 14.68 14.14
N TYR A 225 -12.51 13.78 14.15
CA TYR A 225 -11.10 14.08 13.99
C TYR A 225 -10.60 13.68 12.61
N ARG A 226 -10.21 14.68 11.81
CA ARG A 226 -9.53 14.45 10.52
C ARG A 226 -8.09 14.00 10.81
N PRO A 227 -7.66 12.83 10.29
CA PRO A 227 -6.29 12.38 10.51
C PRO A 227 -5.31 13.36 9.86
N SER A 228 -4.27 13.73 10.60
CA SER A 228 -3.20 14.60 10.10
C SER A 228 -2.28 13.83 9.14
N PRO A 229 -1.81 14.46 8.04
CA PRO A 229 -0.76 13.92 7.18
C PRO A 229 0.46 13.39 7.94
N MET A 230 0.82 14.04 9.06
CA MET A 230 1.95 13.64 9.91
C MET A 230 1.84 12.22 10.47
N VAL A 231 0.61 11.72 10.63
CA VAL A 231 0.36 10.37 11.15
C VAL A 231 0.22 9.38 10.00
N ILE A 232 -0.48 9.77 8.93
CA ILE A 232 -0.78 8.89 7.81
C ILE A 232 0.48 8.60 7.00
N ASP A 233 1.23 9.64 6.64
CA ASP A 233 2.29 9.54 5.65
C ASP A 233 3.45 8.64 6.08
N PRO A 234 3.97 8.68 7.33
CA PRO A 234 5.02 7.77 7.74
C PRO A 234 4.58 6.30 7.70
N ILE A 235 3.33 6.01 8.07
CA ILE A 235 2.78 4.66 8.08
C ILE A 235 2.59 4.15 6.64
N ALA A 236 1.92 4.95 5.80
CA ALA A 236 1.64 4.60 4.41
C ALA A 236 2.91 4.52 3.56
N THR A 237 3.89 5.40 3.79
CA THR A 237 5.22 5.38 3.14
C THR A 237 5.96 4.09 3.49
N LYS A 238 6.06 3.76 4.80
CA LYS A 238 6.73 2.54 5.24
C LYS A 238 6.07 1.29 4.67
N ALA A 239 4.73 1.24 4.69
CA ALA A 239 3.97 0.13 4.11
C ALA A 239 4.17 0.02 2.59
N SER A 240 4.22 1.16 1.88
CA SER A 240 4.47 1.20 0.44
C SER A 240 5.83 0.65 0.07
N ILE A 241 6.88 1.14 0.73
CA ILE A 241 8.26 0.68 0.49
C ILE A 241 8.38 -0.81 0.78
N GLY A 242 7.82 -1.29 1.91
CA GLY A 242 7.79 -2.71 2.23
C GLY A 242 7.09 -3.54 1.16
N ALA A 243 5.92 -3.11 0.67
CA ALA A 243 5.20 -3.79 -0.39
C ALA A 243 5.97 -3.80 -1.72
N ILE A 244 6.71 -2.74 -2.03
CA ILE A 244 7.57 -2.65 -3.21
C ILE A 244 8.74 -3.65 -3.10
N HIS A 245 9.43 -3.66 -1.96
CA HIS A 245 10.55 -4.58 -1.70
C HIS A 245 10.13 -6.05 -1.79
N GLU A 246 8.97 -6.42 -1.24
CA GLU A 246 8.39 -7.78 -1.35
C GLU A 246 8.10 -8.23 -2.80
N CYS A 247 8.00 -7.29 -3.74
CA CYS A 247 7.76 -7.60 -5.15
C CYS A 247 9.06 -7.72 -5.97
N ALA A 248 10.21 -7.32 -5.41
CA ALA A 248 11.47 -7.26 -6.13
C ALA A 248 11.90 -8.62 -6.71
N GLU A 249 11.81 -9.70 -5.94
CA GLU A 249 12.18 -11.05 -6.40
C GLU A 249 11.31 -11.51 -7.59
N ARG A 250 10.01 -11.19 -7.57
CA ARG A 250 9.06 -11.54 -8.63
C ARG A 250 9.28 -10.74 -9.90
N ALA A 251 9.88 -9.56 -9.79
CA ALA A 251 10.17 -8.68 -10.92
C ALA A 251 11.43 -9.05 -11.70
N ALA A 252 12.20 -10.06 -11.27
CA ALA A 252 13.45 -10.46 -11.92
C ALA A 252 13.26 -10.94 -13.37
N SER A 253 12.07 -11.42 -13.74
CA SER A 253 11.74 -11.85 -15.10
C SER A 253 11.29 -10.72 -16.02
N ILE A 254 11.03 -9.52 -15.48
CA ILE A 254 10.58 -8.38 -16.26
C ILE A 254 11.81 -7.71 -16.90
N PRO A 255 11.79 -7.41 -18.20
CA PRO A 255 12.91 -6.77 -18.87
C PRO A 255 13.19 -5.38 -18.24
N PRO A 256 14.46 -4.96 -18.20
CA PRO A 256 14.82 -3.65 -17.67
C PRO A 256 14.22 -2.53 -18.52
N ALA A 257 13.98 -1.38 -17.90
CA ALA A 257 13.51 -0.18 -18.60
C ALA A 257 14.56 0.26 -19.65
N MET A 258 14.10 0.71 -20.82
CA MET A 258 15.00 1.17 -21.89
C MET A 258 15.36 2.65 -21.77
N GLU A 259 14.55 3.44 -21.07
CA GLU A 259 14.70 4.88 -20.92
C GLU A 259 14.46 5.32 -19.47
N GLY A 260 14.77 6.59 -19.17
CA GLY A 260 14.55 7.19 -17.85
C GLY A 260 15.68 6.96 -16.84
N PRO A 261 15.47 7.35 -15.57
CA PRO A 261 16.49 7.30 -14.52
C PRO A 261 16.90 5.87 -14.14
N TYR A 262 16.05 4.87 -14.43
CA TYR A 262 16.32 3.46 -14.14
C TYR A 262 16.66 2.64 -15.39
N ALA A 263 17.08 3.29 -16.48
CA ALA A 263 17.38 2.62 -17.75
C ALA A 263 18.51 1.59 -17.60
N ASN A 264 18.32 0.41 -18.21
CA ASN A 264 19.24 -0.74 -18.19
C ASN A 264 19.55 -1.31 -16.80
N ILE A 265 18.82 -0.91 -15.76
CA ILE A 265 18.93 -1.50 -14.42
C ILE A 265 17.88 -2.62 -14.30
N PRO A 266 18.26 -3.84 -13.86
CA PRO A 266 17.28 -4.88 -13.59
C PRO A 266 16.21 -4.40 -12.62
N LEU A 267 14.94 -4.61 -12.97
CA LEU A 267 13.82 -4.09 -12.19
C LEU A 267 13.84 -4.63 -10.74
N SER A 268 14.25 -5.88 -10.53
CA SER A 268 14.45 -6.44 -9.19
C SER A 268 15.44 -5.63 -8.36
N THR A 269 16.58 -5.23 -8.94
CA THR A 269 17.58 -4.39 -8.27
C THR A 269 17.04 -3.00 -7.94
N VAL A 270 16.26 -2.40 -8.84
CA VAL A 270 15.61 -1.10 -8.57
C VAL A 270 14.64 -1.26 -7.39
N LEU A 271 13.69 -2.20 -7.47
CA LEU A 271 12.67 -2.41 -6.44
C LEU A 271 13.27 -2.79 -5.08
N SER A 272 14.40 -3.49 -5.01
CA SER A 272 15.09 -3.82 -3.76
C SER A 272 15.77 -2.62 -3.08
N ASN A 273 16.15 -1.61 -3.86
CA ASN A 273 16.94 -0.47 -3.37
C ASN A 273 16.16 0.85 -3.38
N ILE A 274 14.84 0.81 -3.55
CA ILE A 274 14.04 2.04 -3.56
C ILE A 274 14.12 2.76 -2.21
N ASP A 275 14.09 4.08 -2.28
CA ASP A 275 14.00 4.94 -1.11
C ASP A 275 12.69 5.75 -1.07
N GLU A 276 12.57 6.63 -0.08
CA GLU A 276 11.41 7.52 0.03
C GLU A 276 11.37 8.55 -1.11
N GLY A 277 12.52 8.97 -1.64
CA GLY A 277 12.61 9.95 -2.72
C GLY A 277 12.02 9.43 -4.02
N ASP A 278 12.34 8.18 -4.38
CA ASP A 278 11.79 7.47 -5.53
C ASP A 278 10.26 7.33 -5.41
N LEU A 279 9.78 6.92 -4.23
CA LEU A 279 8.35 6.82 -3.96
C LEU A 279 7.67 8.19 -4.09
N GLN A 280 8.27 9.27 -3.56
CA GLN A 280 7.73 10.61 -3.67
C GLN A 280 7.68 11.11 -5.12
N ALA A 281 8.67 10.76 -5.96
CA ALA A 281 8.65 11.05 -7.39
C ALA A 281 7.47 10.36 -8.09
N PHE A 282 7.23 9.08 -7.78
CA PHE A 282 6.06 8.35 -8.27
C PHE A 282 4.74 8.97 -7.81
N LEU A 283 4.60 9.30 -6.52
CA LEU A 283 3.36 9.89 -5.99
C LEU A 283 3.08 11.28 -6.61
N ARG A 284 4.12 12.07 -6.91
CA ARG A 284 3.98 13.31 -7.70
C ARG A 284 3.43 13.03 -9.09
N TYR A 285 3.98 12.05 -9.80
CA TYR A 285 3.48 11.65 -11.12
C TYR A 285 2.00 11.25 -11.05
N VAL A 286 1.61 10.42 -10.08
CA VAL A 286 0.22 10.00 -9.86
C VAL A 286 -0.70 11.20 -9.60
N LYS A 287 -0.25 12.18 -8.80
CA LYS A 287 -1.03 13.40 -8.51
C LYS A 287 -1.25 14.27 -9.74
N VAL A 288 -0.25 14.39 -10.63
CA VAL A 288 -0.35 15.16 -11.87
C VAL A 288 -1.23 14.46 -12.91
N TYR A 289 -1.20 13.13 -12.96
CA TYR A 289 -1.95 12.32 -13.92
C TYR A 289 -2.95 11.36 -13.25
N PRO A 290 -3.95 11.86 -12.49
CA PRO A 290 -4.81 11.03 -11.64
C PRO A 290 -5.75 10.11 -12.44
N GLY A 291 -6.08 10.44 -13.69
CA GLY A 291 -7.15 9.79 -14.45
C GLY A 291 -7.06 8.26 -14.56
N ASN A 292 -5.84 7.70 -14.56
CA ASN A 292 -5.64 6.25 -14.61
C ASN A 292 -5.77 5.55 -13.25
N TYR A 293 -5.76 6.32 -12.16
CA TYR A 293 -5.66 5.83 -10.78
C TYR A 293 -6.97 5.98 -9.99
N VAL A 294 -7.82 6.93 -10.36
CA VAL A 294 -9.05 7.26 -9.63
C VAL A 294 -10.05 6.09 -9.64
N GLY A 295 -10.65 5.83 -8.47
CA GLY A 295 -11.78 4.90 -8.33
C GLY A 295 -11.42 3.42 -8.37
N ARG A 296 -10.14 3.08 -8.23
CA ARG A 296 -9.64 1.70 -8.22
C ARG A 296 -8.77 1.46 -6.99
N ASN A 297 -8.80 0.23 -6.49
CA ASN A 297 -7.84 -0.24 -5.50
C ASN A 297 -6.62 -0.79 -6.24
N LEU A 298 -5.52 -0.04 -6.20
CA LEU A 298 -4.32 -0.36 -6.96
C LEU A 298 -3.22 -0.85 -6.03
N LYS A 299 -2.56 -1.95 -6.39
CA LYS A 299 -1.39 -2.39 -5.64
C LYS A 299 -0.24 -1.44 -5.92
N ILE A 300 0.34 -0.88 -4.85
CA ILE A 300 1.41 0.10 -4.96
C ILE A 300 2.64 -0.47 -5.68
N SER A 301 3.00 -1.72 -5.38
CA SER A 301 4.14 -2.42 -5.98
C SER A 301 4.00 -2.59 -7.50
N GLU A 302 2.83 -3.04 -7.97
CA GLU A 302 2.58 -3.26 -9.40
C GLU A 302 2.52 -1.93 -10.17
N THR A 303 1.87 -0.92 -9.61
CA THR A 303 1.76 0.41 -10.24
C THR A 303 3.10 1.14 -10.29
N PHE A 304 3.91 1.03 -9.22
CA PHE A 304 5.26 1.59 -9.16
C PHE A 304 6.20 0.90 -10.15
N ALA A 305 6.20 -0.44 -10.20
CA ALA A 305 6.98 -1.22 -11.16
C ALA A 305 6.60 -0.86 -12.62
N THR A 306 5.30 -0.71 -12.89
CA THR A 306 4.81 -0.29 -14.20
C THR A 306 5.32 1.10 -14.58
N TRP A 307 5.31 2.05 -13.64
CA TRP A 307 5.86 3.39 -13.85
C TRP A 307 7.35 3.36 -14.20
N ILE A 308 8.15 2.53 -13.53
CA ILE A 308 9.57 2.32 -13.87
C ILE A 308 9.74 1.75 -15.28
N VAL A 309 8.98 0.72 -15.64
CA VAL A 309 9.06 0.10 -16.98
C VAL A 309 8.74 1.09 -18.10
N TYR A 310 7.86 2.05 -17.84
CA TYR A 310 7.55 3.16 -18.75
C TYR A 310 8.54 4.35 -18.65
N GLY A 311 9.71 4.14 -18.07
CA GLY A 311 10.79 5.12 -18.02
C GLY A 311 10.68 6.15 -16.92
N ALA A 312 9.85 5.90 -15.90
CA ALA A 312 9.64 6.77 -14.74
C ALA A 312 9.55 8.26 -15.12
N PRO A 313 8.58 8.64 -15.98
CA PRO A 313 8.47 10.01 -16.49
C PRO A 313 8.34 11.01 -15.33
N SER A 314 9.10 12.09 -15.42
CA SER A 314 8.97 13.23 -14.52
C SER A 314 7.60 13.90 -14.70
N PRO A 315 6.96 14.38 -13.62
CA PRO A 315 5.73 15.15 -13.70
C PRO A 315 5.87 16.41 -14.57
#